data_AF-A0A9E2E2D8-F1
#
_entry.id   AF-A0A9E2E2D8-F1
#
_cell.length_a   1.000
_cell.length_b   1.000
_cell.length_c   1.000
_cell.angle_alpha   90.00
_cell.angle_beta   90.00
_cell.angle_gamma   90.00
#
_symmetry.space_group_name_H-M   'P 1'
#
loop_
_entity.id
_entity.type
_entity.pdbx_description
1 polymer ?
#
loop_
_entity_poly.entity_id
_entity_poly.type
_entity_poly.pdbx_seq_one_letter_code
_entity_poly.pdbx_strand_id
1 'polypeptide(L)'
;MNLVFGDINQDGTNELIESDYNAGVLVPVRTFKDLAGPMPFLYSRFKSFRQFSRASVAQVIGDTQSKARVLSAQTLYSCVFINEGNRFRMANLPDAAQWAPTHGIVVDDFDGDGFEDLFLAQNFFPTRVQGDRLDASRGVLLKGHGTENFTVLESGRSGINLAGDQRAAASGDFDRDGMSDLVVTRNNGKTALLLNKSKK
;
A
#
# COMPACT_ATOMS: atom_id res chain seq x y z
N MET A 1 -8.02 -2.49 10.43
CA MET A 1 -8.88 -1.86 9.41
C MET A 1 -10.01 -2.78 8.97
N ASN A 2 -11.23 -2.24 9.02
CA ASN A 2 -12.46 -2.90 8.62
C ASN A 2 -13.22 -2.01 7.63
N LEU A 3 -13.97 -2.63 6.74
CA LEU A 3 -14.90 -1.97 5.83
C LEU A 3 -16.31 -2.40 6.20
N VAL A 4 -17.11 -1.45 6.67
CA VAL A 4 -18.55 -1.67 6.83
C VAL A 4 -19.23 -1.20 5.57
N PHE A 5 -20.10 -2.04 5.00
CA PHE A 5 -20.83 -1.70 3.79
C PHE A 5 -22.26 -2.24 3.78
N GLY A 6 -23.13 -1.56 3.06
CA GLY A 6 -24.52 -1.97 2.84
C GLY A 6 -25.38 -0.80 2.37
N ASP A 7 -26.63 -1.08 2.00
CA ASP A 7 -27.64 -0.07 1.66
C ASP A 7 -28.21 0.55 2.95
N ILE A 8 -27.46 1.50 3.50
CA ILE A 8 -27.68 2.14 4.80
C ILE A 8 -28.77 3.20 4.67
N ASN A 9 -28.82 3.91 3.54
CA ASN A 9 -29.79 4.97 3.28
C ASN A 9 -31.07 4.50 2.55
N GLN A 10 -31.12 3.24 2.09
CA GLN A 10 -32.25 2.61 1.39
C GLN A 10 -32.52 3.17 -0.01
N ASP A 11 -31.49 3.64 -0.71
CA ASP A 11 -31.59 4.09 -2.10
C ASP A 11 -31.22 3.01 -3.12
N GLY A 12 -30.84 1.81 -2.66
CA GLY A 12 -30.43 0.68 -3.50
C GLY A 12 -28.94 0.67 -3.85
N THR A 13 -28.16 1.61 -3.34
CA THR A 13 -26.69 1.67 -3.45
C THR A 13 -26.05 1.25 -2.12
N ASN A 14 -24.83 0.73 -2.16
CA ASN A 14 -24.08 0.45 -0.94
C ASN A 14 -23.28 1.68 -0.51
N GLU A 15 -23.47 2.08 0.74
CA GLU A 15 -22.57 2.99 1.45
C GLU A 15 -21.35 2.23 1.97
N LEU A 16 -20.21 2.93 2.04
CA LEU A 16 -18.95 2.40 2.56
C LEU A 16 -18.49 3.23 3.76
N ILE A 17 -18.13 2.56 4.85
CA ILE A 17 -17.57 3.16 6.05
C ILE A 17 -16.27 2.43 6.41
N GLU A 18 -15.14 3.04 6.06
CA GLU A 18 -13.83 2.64 6.57
C GLU A 18 -13.79 2.85 8.08
N SER A 19 -13.41 1.80 8.81
CA SER A 19 -13.57 1.72 10.26
C SER A 19 -12.38 1.04 10.92
N ASP A 20 -12.12 1.37 12.18
CA ASP A 20 -11.16 0.65 13.00
C ASP A 20 -11.63 0.53 14.45
N TYR A 21 -11.02 -0.39 15.20
CA TYR A 21 -11.34 -0.55 16.61
C TYR A 21 -10.58 0.47 17.46
N ASN A 22 -11.32 1.27 18.23
CA ASN A 22 -10.78 2.13 19.27
C ASN A 22 -11.40 1.73 20.62
N ALA A 23 -10.55 1.30 21.56
CA ALA A 23 -10.96 0.78 22.87
C ALA A 23 -12.07 -0.29 22.78
N GLY A 24 -11.98 -1.18 21.78
CA GLY A 24 -12.95 -2.26 21.55
C GLY A 24 -14.23 -1.85 20.82
N VAL A 25 -14.41 -0.57 20.50
CA VAL A 25 -15.56 -0.05 19.75
C VAL A 25 -15.16 0.21 18.30
N LEU A 26 -15.95 -0.30 17.35
CA LEU A 26 -15.74 0.00 15.94
C LEU A 26 -16.17 1.45 15.66
N VAL A 27 -15.22 2.28 15.23
CA VAL A 27 -15.42 3.70 14.96
C VAL A 27 -15.07 4.03 13.50
N PRO A 28 -15.71 5.05 12.88
CA PRO A 28 -15.34 5.48 11.54
C PRO A 28 -13.94 6.10 11.52
N VAL A 29 -13.17 5.82 10.48
CA VAL A 29 -11.87 6.46 10.20
C VAL A 29 -12.06 7.78 9.47
N ARG A 30 -13.13 7.89 8.66
CA ARG A 30 -13.42 9.07 7.84
C ARG A 30 -14.02 10.20 8.65
N THR A 31 -13.80 11.44 8.17
CA THR A 31 -14.37 12.62 8.79
C THR A 31 -15.90 12.68 8.60
N PHE A 32 -16.58 13.47 9.44
CA PHE A 32 -18.02 13.70 9.27
C PHE A 32 -18.36 14.18 7.86
N LYS A 33 -17.55 15.09 7.31
CA LYS A 33 -17.80 15.67 5.98
C LYS A 33 -17.68 14.62 4.87
N ASP A 34 -16.70 13.72 4.99
CA ASP A 34 -16.50 12.65 4.01
C ASP A 34 -17.66 11.65 3.99
N LEU A 35 -18.25 11.37 5.16
CA LEU A 35 -19.39 10.46 5.27
C LEU A 35 -20.71 11.16 4.93
N ALA A 36 -20.92 12.40 5.37
CA ALA A 36 -22.18 13.13 5.16
C ALA A 36 -22.40 13.55 3.69
N GLY A 37 -21.35 13.59 2.87
CA GLY A 37 -21.46 13.80 1.43
C GLY A 37 -22.32 12.73 0.73
N PRO A 38 -21.91 11.44 0.76
CA PRO A 38 -22.70 10.33 0.24
C PRO A 38 -23.89 9.93 1.15
N MET A 39 -23.85 10.27 2.45
CA MET A 39 -24.95 10.00 3.40
C MET A 39 -25.53 11.29 3.99
N PRO A 40 -26.31 12.09 3.24
CA PRO A 40 -26.82 13.38 3.71
C PRO A 40 -27.69 13.31 4.97
N PHE A 41 -28.33 12.16 5.25
CA PHE A 41 -29.11 11.98 6.47
C PHE A 41 -28.28 12.17 7.76
N LEU A 42 -26.95 12.05 7.68
CA LEU A 42 -26.04 12.27 8.80
C LEU A 42 -26.07 13.70 9.33
N TYR A 43 -26.41 14.71 8.51
CA TYR A 43 -26.61 16.10 8.95
C TYR A 43 -27.78 16.24 9.93
N SER A 44 -28.83 15.44 9.76
CA SER A 44 -29.96 15.42 10.68
C SER A 44 -29.61 14.66 11.96
N ARG A 45 -28.76 13.62 11.87
CA ARG A 45 -28.38 12.73 12.97
C ARG A 45 -27.35 13.34 13.93
N PHE A 46 -26.35 14.05 13.41
CA PHE A 46 -25.27 14.64 14.20
C PHE A 46 -25.33 16.16 14.13
N LYS A 47 -25.60 16.81 15.26
CA LYS A 47 -25.77 18.27 15.37
C LYS A 47 -24.46 19.03 15.54
N SER A 48 -23.35 18.33 15.79
CA SER A 48 -22.02 18.93 15.88
C SER A 48 -20.91 17.94 15.55
N PHE A 49 -19.76 18.45 15.10
CA PHE A 49 -18.55 17.64 14.90
C PHE A 49 -18.11 16.91 16.17
N ARG A 50 -18.30 17.52 17.35
CA ARG A 50 -18.00 16.90 18.66
C ARG A 50 -18.88 15.69 18.95
N GLN A 51 -20.14 15.72 18.51
CA GLN A 51 -21.03 14.57 18.65
C GLN A 51 -20.58 13.43 17.74
N PHE A 52 -20.28 13.74 16.48
CA PHE A 52 -19.80 12.75 15.52
C PHE A 52 -18.43 12.16 15.92
N SER A 53 -17.50 12.95 16.46
CA SER A 53 -16.16 12.47 16.84
C SER A 53 -16.18 11.41 17.95
N ARG A 54 -17.33 11.21 18.60
CA ARG A 54 -17.57 10.21 19.64
C ARG A 54 -18.46 9.06 19.16
N ALA A 55 -18.87 9.07 17.89
CA ALA A 55 -19.81 8.11 17.35
C ALA A 55 -19.10 6.80 16.98
N SER A 56 -19.71 5.69 17.38
CA SER A 56 -19.42 4.36 16.84
C SER A 56 -20.03 4.19 15.45
N VAL A 57 -19.56 3.22 14.67
CA VAL A 57 -20.18 2.84 13.39
C VAL A 57 -21.64 2.46 13.59
N ALA A 58 -21.96 1.74 14.67
CA ALA A 58 -23.32 1.39 15.07
C ALA A 58 -24.25 2.62 15.17
N GLN A 59 -23.77 3.72 15.72
CA GLN A 59 -24.51 4.98 15.83
C GLN A 59 -24.57 5.74 14.49
N VAL A 60 -23.56 5.60 13.63
CA VAL A 60 -23.56 6.19 12.29
C VAL A 60 -24.62 5.54 11.42
N ILE A 61 -24.66 4.21 11.38
CA ILE A 61 -25.61 3.46 10.55
C ILE A 61 -27.03 3.48 11.15
N GLY A 62 -27.17 3.45 12.48
CA GLY A 62 -28.46 3.50 13.16
C GLY A 62 -29.25 2.21 12.92
N ASP A 63 -30.56 2.30 12.72
CA ASP A 63 -31.48 1.15 12.68
C ASP A 63 -31.27 0.20 11.48
N THR A 64 -30.42 0.57 10.52
CA THR A 64 -30.11 -0.25 9.34
C THR A 64 -28.94 -1.21 9.56
N GLN A 65 -28.53 -1.46 10.82
CA GLN A 65 -27.44 -2.41 11.14
C GLN A 65 -27.62 -3.79 10.52
N SER A 66 -28.87 -4.28 10.46
CA SER A 66 -29.19 -5.60 9.90
C SER A 66 -28.87 -5.74 8.41
N LYS A 67 -28.67 -4.62 7.70
CA LYS A 67 -28.27 -4.57 6.29
C LYS A 67 -26.79 -4.32 6.09
N ALA A 68 -26.04 -4.01 7.15
CA ALA A 68 -24.62 -3.72 7.08
C ALA A 68 -23.79 -5.00 7.28
N ARG A 69 -22.78 -5.18 6.44
CA ARG A 69 -21.80 -6.27 6.52
C ARG A 69 -20.44 -5.69 6.82
N VAL A 70 -19.61 -6.46 7.51
CA VAL A 70 -18.23 -6.09 7.84
C VAL A 70 -17.27 -7.00 7.09
N LEU A 71 -16.32 -6.39 6.39
CA LEU A 71 -15.13 -7.07 5.86
C LEU A 71 -13.91 -6.57 6.63
N SER A 72 -12.98 -7.47 6.90
CA SER A 72 -11.73 -7.13 7.56
C SER A 72 -10.58 -7.44 6.63
N ALA A 73 -9.65 -6.48 6.47
CA ALA A 73 -8.39 -6.76 5.79
C ALA A 73 -7.58 -7.71 6.69
N GLN A 74 -7.24 -8.90 6.17
CA GLN A 74 -6.49 -9.90 6.94
C GLN A 74 -4.97 -9.65 6.91
N THR A 75 -4.46 -9.05 5.84
CA THR A 75 -3.06 -8.67 5.70
C THR A 75 -2.93 -7.41 4.84
N LEU A 76 -1.93 -6.59 5.16
CA LEU A 76 -1.46 -5.45 4.35
C LEU A 76 0.03 -5.60 4.03
N TYR A 77 0.62 -6.75 4.34
CA TYR A 77 2.03 -7.02 4.06
C TYR A 77 2.26 -7.19 2.56
N SER A 78 3.38 -6.65 2.08
CA SER A 78 3.96 -7.00 0.79
C SER A 78 4.56 -8.40 0.95
N CYS A 79 4.17 -9.33 0.09
CA CYS A 79 4.50 -10.74 0.25
C CYS A 79 4.93 -11.36 -1.07
N VAL A 80 5.71 -12.43 -0.99
CA VAL A 80 5.84 -13.42 -2.07
C VAL A 80 4.95 -14.62 -1.78
N PHE A 81 4.41 -15.22 -2.83
CA PHE A 81 3.58 -16.42 -2.74
C PHE A 81 4.35 -17.59 -3.36
N ILE A 82 4.79 -18.51 -2.52
CA ILE A 82 5.62 -19.65 -2.92
C ILE A 82 4.72 -20.79 -3.37
N ASN A 83 4.90 -21.24 -4.61
CA ASN A 83 4.15 -22.36 -5.16
C ASN A 83 4.68 -23.69 -4.56
N GLU A 84 3.86 -24.36 -3.77
CA GLU A 84 4.16 -25.67 -3.17
C GLU A 84 3.49 -26.81 -3.95
N GLY A 85 3.21 -26.59 -5.24
CA GLY A 85 2.54 -27.51 -6.17
C GLY A 85 1.04 -27.30 -6.22
N ASN A 86 0.32 -27.63 -5.14
CA ASN A 86 -1.16 -27.55 -5.09
C ASN A 86 -1.70 -26.34 -4.33
N ARG A 87 -0.81 -25.51 -3.76
CA ARG A 87 -1.17 -24.34 -2.96
C ARG A 87 -0.06 -23.30 -3.04
N PHE A 88 -0.39 -22.09 -2.62
CA PHE A 88 0.59 -21.04 -2.38
C PHE A 88 0.75 -20.81 -0.89
N ARG A 89 2.01 -20.75 -0.42
CA ARG A 89 2.34 -20.30 0.91
C ARG A 89 2.78 -18.84 0.85
N MET A 90 2.17 -18.00 1.66
CA MET A 90 2.55 -16.60 1.79
C MET A 90 3.83 -16.49 2.65
N ALA A 91 4.81 -15.73 2.16
CA ALA A 91 5.97 -15.31 2.93
C ALA A 91 6.08 -13.79 2.87
N ASN A 92 6.19 -13.14 4.03
CA ASN A 92 6.29 -11.69 4.11
C ASN A 92 7.65 -11.23 3.60
N LEU A 93 7.67 -10.13 2.85
CA LEU A 93 8.90 -9.43 2.54
C LEU A 93 9.44 -8.69 3.78
N PRO A 94 10.73 -8.31 3.81
CA PRO A 94 11.32 -7.55 4.92
C PRO A 94 10.63 -6.21 5.16
N ASP A 95 10.83 -5.61 6.34
CA ASP A 95 10.20 -4.34 6.76
C ASP A 95 10.37 -3.21 5.75
N ALA A 96 11.48 -3.18 5.01
CA ALA A 96 11.70 -2.19 3.95
C ALA A 96 10.63 -2.22 2.85
N ALA A 97 10.07 -3.41 2.55
CA ALA A 97 8.94 -3.57 1.63
C ALA A 97 7.61 -3.03 2.20
N GLN A 98 7.59 -2.65 3.47
CA GLN A 98 6.42 -2.12 4.18
C GLN A 98 6.49 -0.62 4.50
N TRP A 99 7.64 0.04 4.29
CA TRP A 99 7.82 1.45 4.64
C TRP A 99 6.85 2.39 3.92
N ALA A 100 6.47 2.07 2.69
CA ALA A 100 5.48 2.81 1.94
C ALA A 100 4.79 1.89 0.90
N PRO A 101 3.62 2.29 0.36
CA PRO A 101 2.95 1.52 -0.68
C PRO A 101 3.88 1.24 -1.87
N THR A 102 3.87 -0.02 -2.32
CA THR A 102 4.61 -0.47 -3.50
C THR A 102 3.71 -0.41 -4.73
N HIS A 103 4.14 0.31 -5.76
CA HIS A 103 3.39 0.49 -7.01
C HIS A 103 4.00 -0.26 -8.20
N GLY A 104 5.31 -0.53 -8.16
CA GLY A 104 6.01 -1.33 -9.16
C GLY A 104 6.94 -2.31 -8.49
N ILE A 105 7.01 -3.53 -9.03
CA ILE A 105 7.94 -4.57 -8.63
C ILE A 105 8.65 -5.01 -9.89
N VAL A 106 9.98 -5.02 -9.84
CA VAL A 106 10.83 -5.58 -10.89
C VAL A 106 11.55 -6.78 -10.29
N VAL A 107 11.55 -7.88 -11.03
CA VAL A 107 12.24 -9.13 -10.69
C VAL A 107 13.35 -9.30 -11.70
N ASP A 108 14.60 -9.36 -11.25
CA ASP A 108 15.77 -9.52 -12.12
C ASP A 108 16.98 -10.02 -11.31
N ASP A 109 18.01 -10.52 -11.97
CA ASP A 109 19.29 -10.89 -11.35
C ASP A 109 20.27 -9.71 -11.50
N PHE A 110 20.29 -8.81 -10.51
CA PHE A 110 21.05 -7.56 -10.62
C PHE A 110 22.54 -7.75 -10.32
N ASP A 111 22.94 -8.80 -9.61
CA ASP A 111 24.35 -9.06 -9.31
C ASP A 111 24.95 -10.27 -10.05
N GLY A 112 24.14 -10.99 -10.83
CA GLY A 112 24.57 -12.06 -11.70
C GLY A 112 24.83 -13.38 -10.95
N ASP A 113 24.33 -13.52 -9.73
CA ASP A 113 24.54 -14.73 -8.91
C ASP A 113 23.59 -15.89 -9.26
N GLY A 114 22.64 -15.65 -10.17
CA GLY A 114 21.64 -16.61 -10.64
C GLY A 114 20.38 -16.67 -9.78
N PHE A 115 20.24 -15.81 -8.76
CA PHE A 115 19.03 -15.68 -7.97
C PHE A 115 18.27 -14.39 -8.30
N GLU A 116 16.95 -14.49 -8.30
CA GLU A 116 16.09 -13.33 -8.56
C GLU A 116 16.08 -12.36 -7.36
N ASP A 117 16.43 -11.11 -7.64
CA ASP A 117 16.29 -9.98 -6.75
C ASP A 117 14.97 -9.22 -7.03
N LEU A 118 14.54 -8.40 -6.07
CA LEU A 118 13.36 -7.55 -6.23
C LEU A 118 13.71 -6.08 -6.05
N PHE A 119 13.39 -5.25 -7.04
CA PHE A 119 13.30 -3.82 -6.84
C PHE A 119 11.85 -3.39 -6.60
N LEU A 120 11.62 -2.63 -5.53
CA LEU A 120 10.31 -2.10 -5.15
C LEU A 120 10.26 -0.58 -5.39
N ALA A 121 9.42 -0.18 -6.34
CA ALA A 121 9.07 1.22 -6.57
C ALA A 121 7.99 1.63 -5.56
N GLN A 122 8.38 2.47 -4.60
CA GLN A 122 7.57 2.81 -3.43
C GLN A 122 7.30 4.32 -3.30
N ASN A 123 6.39 4.63 -2.36
CA ASN A 123 5.89 5.94 -1.96
C ASN A 123 4.51 6.26 -2.54
N PHE A 124 3.75 7.06 -1.79
CA PHE A 124 2.46 7.56 -2.20
C PHE A 124 2.22 8.98 -1.68
N PHE A 125 2.24 9.96 -2.58
CA PHE A 125 2.04 11.36 -2.25
C PHE A 125 0.57 11.85 -2.34
N PRO A 126 -0.29 11.31 -3.23
CA PRO A 126 -1.69 11.73 -3.37
C PRO A 126 -2.60 11.28 -2.20
N THR A 127 -2.20 11.59 -0.97
CA THR A 127 -3.02 11.37 0.22
C THR A 127 -4.12 12.42 0.35
N ARG A 128 -5.09 12.16 1.22
CA ARG A 128 -6.15 13.13 1.53
C ARG A 128 -5.55 14.35 2.22
N VAL A 129 -6.29 15.45 2.25
CA VAL A 129 -5.85 16.70 2.90
C VAL A 129 -5.42 16.47 4.36
N GLN A 130 -6.04 15.51 5.05
CA GLN A 130 -5.73 15.17 6.44
C GLN A 130 -4.67 14.06 6.60
N GLY A 131 -4.21 13.45 5.51
CA GLY A 131 -3.26 12.34 5.54
C GLY A 131 -1.85 12.78 5.17
N ASP A 132 -0.87 12.34 5.94
CA ASP A 132 0.54 12.55 5.62
C ASP A 132 0.95 11.77 4.37
N ARG A 133 1.99 12.24 3.69
CA ARG A 133 2.59 11.48 2.59
C ARG A 133 3.19 10.18 3.15
N LEU A 134 3.07 9.11 2.37
CA LEU A 134 3.74 7.86 2.65
C LEU A 134 5.04 7.85 1.85
N ASP A 135 6.08 8.54 2.34
CA ASP A 135 7.29 8.85 1.57
C ASP A 135 8.61 8.40 2.23
N ALA A 136 8.51 7.39 3.09
CA ALA A 136 9.65 6.83 3.83
C ALA A 136 10.66 6.07 2.94
N SER A 137 10.27 5.66 1.73
CA SER A 137 11.16 4.89 0.86
C SER A 137 12.13 5.76 0.05
N ARG A 138 13.31 5.19 -0.21
CA ARG A 138 14.35 5.69 -1.13
C ARG A 138 14.56 4.75 -2.32
N GLY A 139 13.59 3.90 -2.63
CA GLY A 139 13.76 2.77 -3.55
C GLY A 139 14.42 1.62 -2.81
N VAL A 140 13.83 0.44 -2.90
CA VAL A 140 14.26 -0.73 -2.12
C VAL A 140 14.70 -1.82 -3.09
N LEU A 141 15.96 -2.24 -2.97
CA LEU A 141 16.47 -3.43 -3.62
C LEU A 141 16.58 -4.55 -2.58
N LEU A 142 15.98 -5.69 -2.89
CA LEU A 142 15.97 -6.88 -2.07
C LEU A 142 16.78 -7.95 -2.77
N LYS A 143 17.93 -8.31 -2.20
CA LYS A 143 18.77 -9.39 -2.71
C LYS A 143 18.14 -10.74 -2.43
N GLY A 144 17.94 -11.53 -3.48
CA GLY A 144 17.49 -12.92 -3.42
C GLY A 144 18.60 -13.88 -3.00
N HIS A 145 18.18 -15.07 -2.55
CA HIS A 145 19.08 -16.16 -2.14
C HIS A 145 18.61 -17.52 -2.68
N GLY A 146 17.77 -17.53 -3.72
CA GLY A 146 17.13 -18.74 -4.24
C GLY A 146 16.09 -19.38 -3.29
N THR A 147 15.66 -18.64 -2.26
CA THR A 147 14.64 -19.03 -1.29
C THR A 147 13.61 -17.91 -1.13
N GLU A 148 12.59 -18.07 -0.30
CA GLU A 148 11.67 -16.96 0.04
C GLU A 148 12.31 -15.82 0.85
N ASN A 149 13.57 -15.97 1.27
CA ASN A 149 14.25 -14.98 2.10
C ASN A 149 14.98 -13.96 1.23
N PHE A 150 14.82 -12.69 1.60
CA PHE A 150 15.46 -11.57 0.93
C PHE A 150 16.28 -10.74 1.92
N THR A 151 17.41 -10.22 1.47
CA THR A 151 18.22 -9.26 2.22
C THR A 151 18.01 -7.85 1.68
N VAL A 152 17.67 -6.90 2.54
CA VAL A 152 17.55 -5.50 2.14
C VAL A 152 18.93 -4.95 1.79
N LEU A 153 19.10 -4.47 0.56
CA LEU A 153 20.29 -3.73 0.15
C LEU A 153 20.05 -2.23 0.36
N GLU A 154 20.54 -1.72 1.50
CA GLU A 154 20.48 -0.31 1.82
C GLU A 154 21.14 0.56 0.74
N SER A 155 20.71 1.83 0.64
CA SER A 155 21.18 2.79 -0.37
C SER A 155 22.70 2.91 -0.47
N GLY A 156 23.43 2.76 0.64
CA GLY A 156 24.90 2.81 0.64
C GLY A 156 25.56 1.61 -0.06
N ARG A 157 24.86 0.48 -0.17
CA ARG A 157 25.33 -0.74 -0.86
C ARG A 157 24.75 -0.84 -2.27
N SER A 158 23.45 -0.58 -2.44
CA SER A 158 22.79 -0.67 -3.75
C SER A 158 23.09 0.52 -4.66
N GLY A 159 23.53 1.66 -4.09
CA GLY A 159 23.65 2.93 -4.82
C GLY A 159 22.29 3.58 -5.16
N ILE A 160 21.18 2.97 -4.75
CA ILE A 160 19.83 3.45 -5.04
C ILE A 160 19.38 4.42 -3.94
N ASN A 161 19.16 5.68 -4.33
CA ASN A 161 18.60 6.72 -3.46
C ASN A 161 17.58 7.56 -4.21
N LEU A 162 16.42 6.95 -4.48
CA LEU A 162 15.30 7.53 -5.21
C LEU A 162 14.26 8.09 -4.25
N ALA A 163 14.32 9.39 -3.98
CA ALA A 163 13.18 10.10 -3.39
C ALA A 163 12.09 10.37 -4.43
N GLY A 164 10.88 10.68 -3.95
CA GLY A 164 9.73 11.02 -4.80
C GLY A 164 8.68 9.91 -4.84
N ASP A 165 7.62 10.19 -5.59
CA ASP A 165 6.44 9.33 -5.73
C ASP A 165 6.66 8.31 -6.86
N GLN A 166 7.33 7.20 -6.57
CA GLN A 166 7.72 6.20 -7.57
C GLN A 166 6.50 5.39 -8.02
N ARG A 167 6.35 5.14 -9.33
CA ARG A 167 5.09 4.59 -9.90
C ARG A 167 5.24 3.30 -10.67
N ALA A 168 6.25 3.20 -11.51
CA ALA A 168 6.56 2.00 -12.26
C ALA A 168 8.06 1.89 -12.41
N ALA A 169 8.54 0.66 -12.54
CA ALA A 169 9.92 0.37 -12.85
C ALA A 169 10.00 -0.72 -13.93
N ALA A 170 11.10 -0.74 -14.66
CA ALA A 170 11.46 -1.79 -15.58
C ALA A 170 12.97 -1.97 -15.55
N SER A 171 13.44 -3.18 -15.81
CA SER A 171 14.85 -3.49 -15.93
C SER A 171 15.23 -3.95 -17.33
N GLY A 172 16.52 -3.93 -17.60
CA GLY A 172 17.13 -4.42 -18.83
C GLY A 172 18.54 -3.88 -19.02
N ASP A 173 19.34 -4.56 -19.82
CA ASP A 173 20.71 -4.16 -20.14
C ASP A 173 20.71 -3.01 -21.16
N PHE A 174 20.56 -1.78 -20.66
CA PHE A 174 20.38 -0.58 -21.48
C PHE A 174 21.69 -0.12 -22.10
N ASP A 175 22.80 -0.18 -21.35
CA ASP A 175 24.13 0.20 -21.83
C ASP A 175 24.93 -0.94 -22.49
N ARG A 176 24.37 -2.16 -22.52
CA ARG A 176 24.93 -3.37 -23.15
C ARG A 176 26.21 -3.86 -22.48
N ASP A 177 26.38 -3.62 -21.19
CA ASP A 177 27.49 -4.15 -20.40
C ASP A 177 27.22 -5.57 -19.86
N GLY A 178 26.00 -6.07 -20.09
CA GLY A 178 25.58 -7.43 -19.72
C GLY A 178 25.09 -7.55 -18.28
N MET A 179 24.98 -6.44 -17.55
CA MET A 179 24.29 -6.33 -16.25
C MET A 179 22.94 -5.65 -16.45
N SER A 180 21.94 -6.03 -15.65
CA SER A 180 20.63 -5.40 -15.77
C SER A 180 20.62 -4.00 -15.15
N ASP A 181 20.20 -3.01 -15.93
CA ASP A 181 19.95 -1.64 -15.47
C ASP A 181 18.50 -1.47 -15.01
N LEU A 182 18.20 -0.35 -14.35
CA LEU A 182 16.87 -0.08 -13.81
C LEU A 182 16.38 1.31 -14.23
N VAL A 183 15.17 1.37 -14.81
CA VAL A 183 14.44 2.62 -15.05
C VAL A 183 13.26 2.72 -14.10
N VAL A 184 13.10 3.87 -13.45
CA VAL A 184 12.01 4.15 -12.50
C VAL A 184 11.31 5.46 -12.86
N THR A 185 10.00 5.38 -13.06
CA THR A 185 9.15 6.56 -13.28
C THR A 185 8.65 7.11 -11.95
N ARG A 186 8.50 8.44 -11.89
CA ARG A 186 8.02 9.16 -10.71
C ARG A 186 6.91 10.11 -11.10
N ASN A 187 5.80 10.06 -10.37
CA ASN A 187 4.74 11.02 -10.54
C ASN A 187 5.25 12.43 -10.20
N ASN A 188 5.00 13.40 -11.09
CA ASN A 188 5.50 14.77 -11.01
C ASN A 188 7.03 14.88 -10.77
N GLY A 189 7.80 13.91 -11.28
CA GLY A 189 9.26 13.87 -11.16
C GLY A 189 9.91 13.38 -12.44
N LYS A 190 11.24 13.53 -12.53
CA LYS A 190 11.99 12.99 -13.68
C LYS A 190 12.05 11.47 -13.60
N THR A 191 11.91 10.78 -14.73
CA THR A 191 12.31 9.37 -14.82
C THR A 191 13.79 9.23 -14.45
N ALA A 192 14.12 8.23 -13.65
CA ALA A 192 15.49 7.91 -13.28
C ALA A 192 15.93 6.65 -14.03
N LEU A 193 17.04 6.73 -14.74
CA LEU A 193 17.76 5.57 -15.24
C LEU A 193 18.96 5.36 -14.32
N LEU A 194 19.06 4.17 -13.75
CA LEU A 194 20.12 3.73 -12.85
C LEU A 194 20.92 2.67 -13.59
N LEU A 195 22.15 3.03 -13.95
CA LEU A 195 23.05 2.10 -14.60
C LEU A 195 23.71 1.22 -13.55
N ASN A 196 23.67 -0.10 -13.76
CA ASN A 196 24.36 -1.04 -12.93
C ASN A 196 25.86 -0.95 -13.21
N LYS A 197 26.67 -0.91 -12.16
CA LYS A 197 28.13 -0.78 -12.26
C LYS A 197 28.86 -1.91 -11.53
N SER A 198 28.11 -2.96 -11.17
CA SER A 198 28.66 -4.21 -10.70
C SER A 198 29.50 -4.85 -11.80
N LYS A 199 30.56 -5.56 -11.42
CA LYS A 199 31.38 -6.32 -12.36
C LYS A 199 30.92 -7.77 -12.31
N LYS A 200 30.79 -8.41 -13.48
CA LYS A 200 30.74 -9.88 -13.58
C LYS A 200 31.99 -10.53 -12.99
#